data_AF-A0A358Y5L9-F1
#
_entry.id   AF-A0A358Y5L9-F1
#
_cell.length_a   1.000
_cell.length_b   1.000
_cell.length_c   1.000
_cell.angle_alpha   90.00
_cell.angle_beta   90.00
_cell.angle_gamma   90.00
#
_symmetry.space_group_name_H-M   'P 1'
#
loop_
_entity.id
_entity.type
_entity.pdbx_description
1 polymer ?
#
loop_
_entity_poly.entity_id
_entity_poly.type
_entity_poly.pdbx_seq_one_letter_code
_entity_poly.pdbx_strand_id
1 'polypeptide(L)'
;MEPTVWIYFSKTGTGYELKGSDVVSGFDAFIGVDGTYMVEYAFSDIKNSMHFFIYEWDNSQKKRRTIFEGYQRQNILVNFAKNVNVCHSVRQAIYQEYLMDTEEEELENANS
;
A
#
# COMPACT_ATOMS: atom_id res chain seq x y z
N MET A 1 -13.18 -5.83 -10.43
CA MET A 1 -11.83 -6.40 -10.32
C MET A 1 -11.76 -7.07 -8.97
N GLU A 2 -11.20 -8.28 -8.86
CA GLU A 2 -11.05 -8.93 -7.55
C GLU A 2 -10.07 -8.14 -6.67
N PRO A 3 -10.35 -8.00 -5.37
CA PRO A 3 -9.44 -7.36 -4.44
C PRO A 3 -8.10 -8.10 -4.44
N THR A 4 -7.02 -7.35 -4.57
CA THR A 4 -5.67 -7.91 -4.53
C THR A 4 -4.99 -7.46 -3.25
N VAL A 5 -4.35 -8.41 -2.56
CA VAL A 5 -3.79 -8.20 -1.22
C VAL A 5 -2.32 -8.54 -1.22
N TRP A 6 -1.52 -7.73 -0.55
CA TRP A 6 -0.10 -7.95 -0.32
C TRP A 6 0.26 -7.82 1.15
N ILE A 7 1.30 -8.54 1.52
CA ILE A 7 2.08 -8.26 2.74
C ILE A 7 3.36 -7.58 2.32
N TYR A 8 3.65 -6.45 2.93
CA TYR A 8 4.79 -5.60 2.63
C TYR A 8 5.64 -5.37 3.87
N PHE A 9 6.92 -5.73 3.80
CA PHE A 9 7.91 -5.50 4.84
C PHE A 9 8.72 -4.26 4.48
N SER A 10 8.35 -3.10 5.04
CA SER A 10 8.96 -1.83 4.64
C SER A 10 10.45 -1.72 4.99
N LYS A 11 10.90 -2.46 6.00
CA LYS A 11 12.32 -2.46 6.41
C LYS A 11 13.23 -3.14 5.39
N THR A 12 12.73 -4.17 4.70
CA THR A 12 13.51 -4.95 3.73
C THR A 12 13.11 -4.64 2.29
N GLY A 13 12.04 -3.87 2.07
CA GLY A 13 11.47 -3.62 0.75
C GLY A 13 10.81 -4.86 0.11
N THR A 14 10.67 -5.96 0.86
CA THR A 14 10.13 -7.21 0.32
C THR A 14 8.61 -7.22 0.44
N GLY A 15 7.92 -7.83 -0.52
CA GLY A 15 6.48 -8.06 -0.40
C GLY A 15 5.99 -9.25 -1.21
N TYR A 16 4.87 -9.82 -0.76
CA TYR A 16 4.28 -11.02 -1.33
C TYR A 16 2.79 -10.79 -1.57
N GLU A 17 2.33 -11.13 -2.76
CA GLU A 17 0.91 -11.16 -3.09
C GLU A 17 0.27 -12.38 -2.42
N LEU A 18 -0.84 -12.17 -1.72
CA LEU A 18 -1.62 -13.25 -1.12
C LEU A 18 -2.79 -13.61 -2.03
N LYS A 19 -3.06 -14.91 -2.21
CA LYS A 19 -4.17 -15.41 -3.03
C LYS A 19 -4.98 -16.44 -2.24
N GLY A 20 -6.30 -16.38 -2.37
CA GLY A 20 -7.20 -17.39 -1.79
C GLY A 20 -7.05 -17.57 -0.28
N SER A 21 -6.93 -18.82 0.18
CA SER A 21 -6.79 -19.17 1.60
C SER A 21 -5.54 -18.61 2.27
N ASP A 22 -4.51 -18.28 1.48
CA ASP A 22 -3.21 -17.79 1.98
C ASP A 22 -3.30 -16.40 2.60
N VAL A 23 -4.40 -15.70 2.34
CA VAL A 23 -4.69 -14.39 2.90
C VAL A 23 -4.76 -14.48 4.43
N VAL A 24 -5.55 -15.41 4.97
CA VAL A 24 -5.74 -15.57 6.43
C VAL A 24 -4.48 -16.08 7.12
N SER A 25 -3.81 -17.08 6.55
CA SER A 25 -2.57 -17.63 7.12
C SER A 25 -1.39 -16.68 6.99
N GLY A 26 -1.32 -15.92 5.89
CA GLY A 26 -0.35 -14.84 5.72
C GLY A 26 -0.56 -13.75 6.78
N PHE A 27 -1.81 -13.39 7.08
CA PHE A 27 -2.08 -12.41 8.13
C PHE A 27 -1.59 -12.85 9.51
N ASP A 28 -1.83 -14.09 9.92
CA ASP A 28 -1.38 -14.59 11.22
C ASP A 28 0.15 -14.73 11.30
N ALA A 29 0.81 -15.06 10.18
CA ALA A 29 2.25 -15.32 10.14
C ALA A 29 3.12 -14.07 10.40
N PHE A 30 2.61 -12.87 10.10
CA PHE A 30 3.42 -11.64 10.13
C PHE A 30 2.93 -10.57 11.11
N ILE A 31 1.98 -10.92 11.96
CA ILE A 31 1.35 -10.04 12.96
C ILE A 31 2.33 -9.43 13.98
N GLY A 32 3.51 -10.04 14.16
CA GLY A 32 4.53 -9.61 15.11
C GLY A 32 5.77 -8.94 14.50
N VAL A 33 5.82 -8.74 13.18
CA VAL A 33 7.00 -8.21 12.50
C VAL A 33 6.87 -6.69 12.33
N ASP A 34 7.73 -5.93 13.01
CA ASP A 34 7.76 -4.47 12.94
C ASP A 34 8.04 -3.95 11.51
N GLY A 35 7.30 -2.94 11.09
CA GLY A 35 7.32 -2.40 9.72
C GLY A 35 6.64 -3.30 8.70
N THR A 36 5.68 -4.12 9.13
CA THR A 36 4.86 -4.95 8.22
C THR A 36 3.50 -4.30 7.99
N TYR A 37 3.14 -4.19 6.72
CA TYR A 37 1.87 -3.64 6.28
C TYR A 37 1.11 -4.65 5.43
N MET A 38 -0.19 -4.72 5.65
CA MET A 38 -1.08 -5.25 4.62
C MET A 38 -1.45 -4.10 3.69
N VAL A 39 -1.25 -4.30 2.39
CA VAL A 39 -1.74 -3.41 1.34
C VAL A 39 -2.83 -4.14 0.57
N GLU A 40 -4.03 -3.57 0.53
CA GLU A 40 -5.17 -4.11 -0.20
C GLU A 40 -5.60 -3.11 -1.27
N TYR A 41 -5.74 -3.56 -2.51
CA TYR A 41 -6.26 -2.76 -3.61
C TYR A 41 -7.63 -3.31 -4.01
N ALA A 42 -8.67 -2.58 -3.61
CA ALA A 42 -10.06 -3.04 -3.68
C ALA A 42 -11.00 -1.89 -4.03
N PHE A 43 -12.20 -2.22 -4.52
CA PHE A 43 -13.23 -1.23 -4.77
C PHE A 43 -13.77 -0.69 -3.43
N SER A 44 -13.85 0.64 -3.31
CA SER A 44 -14.43 1.33 -2.16
C SER A 44 -15.81 1.85 -2.53
N ASP A 45 -16.86 1.32 -1.91
CA ASP A 45 -18.24 1.80 -2.13
C ASP A 45 -18.41 3.28 -1.76
N ILE A 46 -17.66 3.75 -0.74
CA ILE A 46 -17.72 5.13 -0.27
C ILE A 46 -17.07 6.09 -1.27
N LYS A 47 -15.96 5.69 -1.89
CA LYS A 47 -15.23 6.50 -2.89
C LYS A 47 -15.73 6.25 -4.32
N ASN A 48 -16.54 5.22 -4.53
CA ASN A 48 -17.03 4.74 -5.82
C ASN A 48 -15.88 4.50 -6.84
N SER A 49 -14.74 4.02 -6.36
CA SER A 49 -13.52 3.79 -7.15
C SER A 49 -12.59 2.77 -6.48
N MET A 50 -11.60 2.28 -7.23
CA MET A 50 -10.54 1.44 -6.67
C MET A 50 -9.67 2.26 -5.70
N HIS A 51 -9.41 1.71 -4.52
CA HIS A 51 -8.71 2.39 -3.46
C HIS A 51 -7.70 1.47 -2.77
N PHE A 52 -6.62 2.07 -2.27
CA PHE A 52 -5.66 1.38 -1.43
C PHE A 52 -6.10 1.42 0.03
N PHE A 53 -6.18 0.26 0.67
CA PHE A 53 -6.37 0.15 2.10
C PHE A 53 -5.08 -0.38 2.72
N ILE A 54 -4.55 0.34 3.70
CA ILE A 54 -3.29 -0.03 4.36
C ILE A 54 -3.59 -0.32 5.81
N TYR A 55 -3.03 -1.42 6.30
CA TYR A 55 -3.22 -1.85 7.66
C TYR A 55 -1.89 -2.20 8.30
N GLU A 56 -1.75 -1.78 9.56
CA GLU A 56 -0.64 -2.08 10.44
C GLU A 56 -1.20 -2.76 11.69
N TRP A 57 -0.43 -3.66 12.30
CA TRP A 57 -0.78 -4.22 13.60
C TRP A 57 -0.05 -3.48 14.70
N ASP A 58 -0.76 -3.19 15.79
CA ASP A 58 -0.10 -2.73 17.00
C ASP A 58 0.73 -3.85 17.64
N ASN A 59 1.70 -3.47 18.48
CA ASN A 59 2.57 -4.40 19.20
C ASN A 59 1.82 -5.38 20.12
N SER A 60 0.51 -5.16 20.38
CA SER A 60 -0.31 -6.07 21.16
C SER A 60 -0.91 -7.20 20.33
N GLN A 61 -0.75 -7.17 19.00
CA GLN A 61 -1.25 -8.16 18.04
C GLN A 61 -2.77 -8.34 18.06
N LYS A 62 -3.49 -7.43 18.73
CA LYS A 62 -4.95 -7.54 18.95
C LYS A 62 -5.76 -6.60 18.07
N LYS A 63 -5.12 -5.57 17.50
CA LYS A 63 -5.85 -4.54 16.76
C LYS A 63 -5.16 -4.19 15.45
N ARG A 64 -5.91 -4.41 14.37
CA ARG A 64 -5.64 -3.89 13.03
C ARG A 64 -5.90 -2.39 13.06
N ARG A 65 -4.85 -1.58 12.84
CA ARG A 65 -4.96 -0.13 12.64
C ARG A 65 -4.97 0.14 11.14
N THR A 66 -6.04 0.74 10.65
CA THR A 66 -6.06 1.27 9.29
C THR A 66 -5.26 2.57 9.24
N ILE A 67 -4.36 2.68 8.28
CA ILE A 67 -3.63 3.91 7.98
C ILE A 67 -4.46 4.66 6.93
N PHE A 68 -5.26 5.61 7.41
CA PHE A 68 -6.24 6.30 6.59
C PHE A 68 -5.61 7.34 5.66
N GLU A 69 -4.82 8.29 6.17
CA GLU A 69 -4.34 9.44 5.37
C GLU A 69 -3.00 10.00 5.90
N GLY A 70 -2.31 10.81 5.08
CA GLY A 70 -1.12 11.56 5.44
C GLY A 70 0.21 11.00 4.92
N TYR A 71 1.32 11.66 5.28
CA TYR A 71 2.67 11.36 4.78
C TYR A 71 3.11 9.91 5.00
N GLN A 72 2.64 9.28 6.08
CA GLN A 72 2.90 7.85 6.35
C GLN A 72 2.33 6.95 5.25
N ARG A 73 1.11 7.22 4.78
CA ARG A 73 0.44 6.45 3.73
C ARG A 73 1.18 6.57 2.39
N GLN A 74 1.52 7.80 2.00
CA GLN A 74 2.31 8.08 0.80
C GLN A 74 3.64 7.31 0.84
N ASN A 75 4.40 7.43 1.93
CA ASN A 75 5.69 6.76 2.06
C ASN A 75 5.58 5.23 1.95
N ILE A 76 4.54 4.64 2.55
CA ILE A 76 4.33 3.19 2.46
C ILE A 76 4.03 2.79 1.01
N LEU A 77 3.08 3.45 0.35
CA LEU A 77 2.65 3.07 -1.01
C LEU A 77 3.73 3.33 -2.06
N VAL A 78 4.40 4.48 -2.02
CA VAL A 78 5.48 4.80 -2.96
C VAL A 78 6.64 3.82 -2.81
N ASN A 79 7.06 3.52 -1.57
CA ASN A 79 8.12 2.52 -1.36
C ASN A 79 7.67 1.10 -1.71
N PHE A 80 6.42 0.75 -1.44
CA PHE A 80 5.83 -0.52 -1.86
C PHE A 80 5.90 -0.67 -3.39
N ALA A 81 5.46 0.33 -4.15
CA ALA A 81 5.46 0.30 -5.61
C ALA A 81 6.86 0.26 -6.24
N LYS A 82 7.86 0.86 -5.57
CA LYS A 82 9.27 0.85 -5.95
C LYS A 82 9.95 -0.49 -5.70
N ASN A 83 9.67 -1.11 -4.56
CA ASN A 83 10.43 -2.28 -4.10
C ASN A 83 9.74 -3.63 -4.37
N VAL A 84 8.40 -3.65 -4.44
CA VAL A 84 7.63 -4.88 -4.63
C VAL A 84 7.25 -5.05 -6.11
N ASN A 85 7.36 -6.28 -6.60
CA ASN A 85 6.90 -6.63 -7.94
C ASN A 85 5.38 -6.67 -8.02
N VAL A 86 4.76 -5.50 -8.18
CA VAL A 86 3.32 -5.34 -8.42
C VAL A 86 3.03 -5.19 -9.90
N CYS A 87 1.79 -5.50 -10.29
CA CYS A 87 1.33 -5.31 -11.67
C CYS A 87 1.33 -3.82 -12.06
N HIS A 88 1.43 -3.57 -13.38
CA HIS A 88 1.61 -2.22 -13.91
C HIS A 88 0.48 -1.25 -13.50
N SER A 89 -0.77 -1.72 -13.52
CA SER A 89 -1.95 -0.90 -13.16
C SER A 89 -1.93 -0.46 -11.70
N VAL A 90 -1.51 -1.32 -10.78
CA VAL A 90 -1.37 -0.98 -9.36
C VAL A 90 -0.25 0.04 -9.15
N ARG A 91 0.90 -0.16 -9.81
CA ARG A 91 2.00 0.81 -9.76
C ARG A 91 1.59 2.18 -10.27
N GLN A 92 0.91 2.23 -11.42
CA GLN A 92 0.39 3.48 -11.97
C GLN A 92 -0.61 4.13 -11.04
N ALA A 93 -1.57 3.39 -10.47
CA ALA A 93 -2.55 3.97 -9.55
C ALA A 93 -1.88 4.65 -8.34
N ILE A 94 -0.82 4.06 -7.79
CA ILE A 94 -0.05 4.66 -6.69
C ILE A 94 0.67 5.93 -7.14
N TYR A 95 1.33 5.91 -8.29
CA TYR A 95 2.09 7.07 -8.78
C TYR A 95 1.17 8.22 -9.21
N GLN A 96 -0.01 7.91 -9.76
CA GLN A 96 -1.03 8.92 -10.04
C GLN A 96 -1.53 9.60 -8.77
N GLU A 97 -1.69 8.87 -7.67
CA GLU A 97 -2.17 9.42 -6.40
C GLU A 97 -1.13 10.31 -5.68
N TYR A 98 0.17 10.11 -5.92
CA TYR A 98 1.23 10.72 -5.08
C TYR A 98 2.42 11.34 -5.80
N LEU A 99 2.60 11.12 -7.10
CA LEU A 99 3.80 11.57 -7.84
C LEU A 99 3.48 12.37 -9.11
N MET A 100 2.27 12.25 -9.68
CA MET A 100 1.93 13.04 -10.88
C MET A 100 1.74 14.53 -10.60
N ASP A 101 1.13 14.89 -9.46
CA ASP A 101 1.06 16.30 -9.05
C ASP A 101 2.46 16.88 -8.76
N THR A 102 3.42 16.04 -8.36
CA THR A 102 4.79 16.46 -8.05
C THR A 102 5.62 16.70 -9.31
N GLU A 103 5.43 15.91 -10.38
CA GLU A 103 6.10 16.17 -11.67
C GLU A 103 5.57 17.44 -12.36
N GLU A 104 4.27 17.74 -12.28
CA GLU A 104 3.72 19.01 -12.78
C GLU A 104 4.22 20.23 -11.99
N GLU A 105 4.24 20.15 -10.65
CA GLU A 105 4.80 21.22 -9.80
C GLU A 105 6.32 21.42 -9.97
N GLU A 106 7.10 20.36 -10.19
CA GLU A 106 8.54 20.46 -10.47
C GLU A 106 8.82 21.07 -11.86
N LEU A 107 7.98 20.78 -12.87
CA LEU A 107 8.09 21.36 -14.22
C LEU A 107 7.66 22.83 -14.27
N GLU A 108 6.69 23.26 -13.46
CA GLU A 108 6.30 24.66 -13.33
C GLU A 108 7.35 25.50 -12.58
N ASN A 109 7.98 24.93 -11.54
CA ASN A 109 9.04 25.60 -10.79
C ASN A 109 10.39 25.67 -11.54
N ALA A 110 10.67 24.74 -12.45
CA ALA A 110 11.87 24.78 -13.30
C ALA A 110 11.78 25.79 -14.46
N ASN A 111 10.58 26.31 -14.74
CA ASN A 111 10.31 27.28 -15.82
C ASN A 111 9.97 28.70 -15.30
N SER A 112 10.12 28.97 -13.99
CA SER A 112 9.98 30.31 -13.38
C SER A 112 11.32 30.95 -13.04
#